data_AF-A0A6J8F4K3-F1
#
_entry.id   AF-A0A6J8F4K3-F1
#
_cell.length_a   1.000
_cell.length_b   1.000
_cell.length_c   1.000
_cell.angle_alpha   90.00
_cell.angle_beta   90.00
_cell.angle_gamma   90.00
#
_symmetry.space_group_name_H-M   'P 1'
#
loop_
_entity.id
_entity.type
_entity.pdbx_description
1 polymer ?
#
loop_
_entity_poly.entity_id
_entity_poly.type
_entity_poly.pdbx_seq_one_letter_code
_entity_poly.pdbx_strand_id
1 'polypeptide(L)'
;MSSSKTVESYVAEIIAKIKDADYPYLDTFYDTLQKMRSSGKQKHEDNYWKVLQCLGETGSDMIIRSLVLCERASCKCHINRNLYVLMQLFVEMQSSVAVIKHINLYKDKVVSVLFKAVRQREIPELSRKGFISLYRCLLVGKFSMVELYLRHNIFRDIQEHIKCRLQFYSIPSMEAIQYCAKILHVMALLGGTNTQRRIKSSQALKLLMEYAKNFNPKNAQMEKNYLWCYHKEELFLHFNSLIEILFEESQENLKDSWHPKDKLGEDLSDEASYFCSCPSCRKQCCDKDKFLYCGACKLSRYCSEKCQKEHWKNGHKSTCLSDHLQEKDFKSF
;
A
#
# COMPACT_ATOMS: atom_id res chain seq x y z
N MET A 1 -28.16 27.20 -7.44
CA MET A 1 -27.36 26.18 -8.17
C MET A 1 -26.27 25.68 -7.24
N SER A 2 -26.35 24.42 -6.80
CA SER A 2 -25.27 23.81 -6.01
C SER A 2 -24.02 23.71 -6.90
N SER A 3 -23.00 24.51 -6.64
CA SER A 3 -21.74 24.40 -7.38
C SER A 3 -21.12 23.04 -7.07
N SER A 4 -20.79 22.25 -8.09
CA SER A 4 -20.10 20.97 -7.88
C SER A 4 -18.80 21.20 -7.11
N LYS A 5 -18.61 20.53 -5.97
CA LYS A 5 -17.36 20.57 -5.21
C LYS A 5 -16.19 20.15 -6.11
N THR A 6 -15.06 20.87 -6.03
CA THR A 6 -13.83 20.47 -6.72
C THR A 6 -13.18 19.29 -5.98
N VAL A 7 -12.29 18.55 -6.66
CA VAL A 7 -11.54 17.44 -6.05
C VAL A 7 -10.74 17.91 -4.83
N GLU A 8 -10.12 19.08 -4.92
CA GLU A 8 -9.31 19.66 -3.85
C GLU A 8 -10.16 20.02 -2.64
N SER A 9 -11.33 20.63 -2.85
CA SER A 9 -12.27 20.96 -1.76
C SER A 9 -12.81 19.70 -1.08
N TYR A 10 -13.04 18.63 -1.86
CA TYR A 10 -13.50 17.35 -1.34
C TYR A 10 -12.40 16.63 -0.55
N VAL A 11 -11.16 16.63 -1.05
CA VAL A 11 -10.00 16.08 -0.31
C VAL A 11 -9.69 16.88 0.95
N ALA A 12 -9.83 18.21 0.93
CA ALA A 12 -9.66 19.03 2.13
C ALA A 12 -10.67 18.66 3.23
N GLU A 13 -11.93 18.39 2.86
CA GLU A 13 -12.95 17.89 3.79
C GLU A 13 -12.52 16.54 4.40
N ILE A 14 -12.06 15.60 3.56
CA ILE A 14 -11.58 14.28 4.03
C ILE A 14 -10.40 14.44 5.00
N ILE A 15 -9.43 15.31 4.70
CA ILE A 15 -8.28 15.57 5.58
C ILE A 15 -8.74 16.15 6.93
N ALA A 16 -9.72 17.05 6.93
CA ALA A 16 -10.32 17.56 8.17
C ALA A 16 -10.96 16.42 8.98
N LYS A 17 -11.68 15.50 8.33
CA LYS A 17 -12.27 14.33 8.99
C LYS A 17 -11.25 13.33 9.53
N ILE A 18 -10.10 13.16 8.86
CA ILE A 18 -8.96 12.39 9.38
C ILE A 18 -8.39 13.06 10.64
N LYS A 19 -8.28 14.39 10.64
CA LYS A 19 -7.78 15.18 11.78
C LYS A 19 -8.71 15.08 12.98
N ASP A 20 -10.02 15.12 12.75
CA ASP A 20 -11.06 15.06 13.78
C ASP A 20 -11.34 13.63 14.27
N ALA A 21 -10.63 12.62 13.72
CA ALA A 21 -10.86 11.20 14.01
C ALA A 21 -12.32 10.76 13.79
N ASP A 22 -12.99 11.31 12.76
CA ASP A 22 -14.37 11.00 12.39
C ASP A 22 -14.44 9.67 11.62
N TYR A 23 -14.18 8.56 12.32
CA TYR A 23 -14.11 7.23 11.71
C TYR A 23 -15.39 6.80 10.96
N PRO A 24 -16.62 7.06 11.44
CA PRO A 24 -17.84 6.74 10.68
C PRO A 24 -17.92 7.45 9.33
N TYR A 25 -17.51 8.72 9.27
CA TYR A 25 -17.42 9.45 8.00
C TYR A 25 -16.39 8.81 7.06
N LEU A 26 -15.20 8.49 7.59
CA LEU A 26 -14.12 7.90 6.79
C LEU A 26 -14.47 6.52 6.23
N ASP A 27 -15.21 5.70 7.00
CA ASP A 27 -15.73 4.40 6.58
C ASP A 27 -16.72 4.57 5.41
N THR A 28 -17.68 5.49 5.56
CA THR A 28 -18.65 5.83 4.51
C THR A 28 -17.98 6.42 3.25
N PHE A 29 -16.93 7.21 3.45
CA PHE A 29 -16.13 7.75 2.36
C PHE A 29 -15.39 6.64 1.61
N TYR A 30 -14.79 5.69 2.33
CA TYR A 30 -14.16 4.54 1.70
C TYR A 30 -15.15 3.73 0.85
N ASP A 31 -16.36 3.47 1.36
CA ASP A 31 -17.43 2.83 0.58
C ASP A 31 -17.77 3.61 -0.70
N THR A 32 -17.75 4.94 -0.61
CA THR A 32 -17.98 5.82 -1.77
C THR A 32 -16.87 5.67 -2.80
N LEU A 33 -15.61 5.59 -2.38
CA LEU A 33 -14.48 5.30 -3.28
C LEU A 33 -14.61 3.94 -3.94
N GLN A 34 -14.97 2.90 -3.18
CA GLN A 34 -15.15 1.55 -3.74
C GLN A 34 -16.28 1.53 -4.78
N LYS A 35 -17.39 2.21 -4.52
CA LYS A 35 -18.48 2.37 -5.49
C LYS A 35 -18.05 3.12 -6.75
N MET A 36 -17.18 4.13 -6.64
CA MET A 36 -16.64 4.82 -7.81
C MET A 36 -15.83 3.85 -8.67
N ARG A 37 -14.90 3.12 -8.04
CA ARG A 37 -14.03 2.12 -8.69
C ARG A 37 -14.84 1.02 -9.37
N SER A 38 -15.84 0.46 -8.70
CA SER A 38 -16.62 -0.68 -9.20
C SER A 38 -17.76 -0.30 -10.15
N SER A 39 -17.95 0.98 -10.47
CA SER A 39 -19.15 1.43 -11.20
C SER A 39 -19.15 1.10 -12.69
N GLY A 40 -18.01 0.72 -13.27
CA GLY A 40 -17.84 0.50 -14.71
C GLY A 40 -17.97 1.76 -15.57
N LYS A 41 -18.10 2.96 -14.96
CA LYS A 41 -18.19 4.24 -15.66
C LYS A 41 -16.84 4.96 -15.62
N GLN A 42 -16.25 5.23 -16.78
CA GLN A 42 -14.95 5.93 -16.90
C GLN A 42 -14.88 7.20 -16.06
N LYS A 43 -15.94 8.02 -16.05
CA LYS A 43 -15.99 9.27 -15.26
C LYS A 43 -15.80 9.02 -13.76
N HIS A 44 -16.37 7.94 -13.23
CA HIS A 44 -16.25 7.62 -11.81
C HIS A 44 -14.87 7.05 -11.49
N GLU A 45 -14.31 6.24 -12.37
CA GLU A 45 -12.95 5.72 -12.27
C GLU A 45 -11.91 6.84 -12.30
N ASP A 46 -12.04 7.79 -13.24
CA ASP A 46 -11.24 9.00 -13.29
C ASP A 46 -11.31 9.79 -11.97
N ASN A 47 -12.53 9.95 -11.43
CA ASN A 47 -12.73 10.67 -10.18
C ASN A 47 -12.10 9.92 -9.00
N TYR A 48 -12.22 8.60 -8.95
CA TYR A 48 -11.56 7.74 -7.97
C TYR A 48 -10.05 7.99 -7.96
N TRP A 49 -9.40 7.91 -9.13
CA TRP A 49 -7.96 8.13 -9.24
C TRP A 49 -7.54 9.57 -8.95
N LYS A 50 -8.32 10.58 -9.39
CA LYS A 50 -8.08 11.99 -9.07
C LYS A 50 -8.14 12.26 -7.57
N VAL A 51 -9.13 11.67 -6.87
CA VAL A 51 -9.27 11.80 -5.41
C VAL A 51 -8.11 11.12 -4.70
N LEU A 52 -7.77 9.87 -5.05
CA LEU A 52 -6.65 9.16 -4.43
C LEU A 52 -5.31 9.85 -4.67
N GLN A 53 -5.07 10.34 -5.89
CA GLN A 53 -3.87 11.12 -6.20
C GLN A 53 -3.80 12.38 -5.33
N CYS A 54 -4.88 13.17 -5.28
CA CYS A 54 -4.89 14.41 -4.52
C CYS A 54 -4.77 14.16 -3.01
N LEU A 55 -5.40 13.11 -2.49
CA LEU A 55 -5.29 12.68 -1.10
C LEU A 55 -3.87 12.19 -0.77
N GLY A 56 -3.22 11.44 -1.66
CA GLY A 56 -1.81 11.05 -1.50
C GLY A 56 -0.87 12.25 -1.51
N GLU A 57 -1.09 13.22 -2.38
CA GLU A 57 -0.23 14.41 -2.48
C GLU A 57 -0.36 15.38 -1.30
N THR A 58 -1.54 15.48 -0.68
CA THR A 58 -1.83 16.53 0.32
C THR A 58 -2.23 16.00 1.70
N GLY A 59 -2.68 14.76 1.80
CA GLY A 59 -3.17 14.13 3.03
C GLY A 59 -2.24 13.10 3.65
N SER A 60 -1.12 12.75 3.00
CA SER A 60 -0.19 11.71 3.46
C SER A 60 0.29 11.91 4.90
N ASP A 61 0.70 13.12 5.26
CA ASP A 61 1.18 13.40 6.62
C ASP A 61 0.05 13.25 7.65
N MET A 62 -1.15 13.74 7.35
CA MET A 62 -2.28 13.65 8.27
C MET A 62 -2.68 12.20 8.55
N ILE A 63 -2.77 11.35 7.52
CA ILE A 63 -3.15 9.95 7.70
C ILE A 63 -2.03 9.13 8.37
N ILE A 64 -0.75 9.41 8.10
CA ILE A 64 0.38 8.80 8.82
C ILE A 64 0.29 9.14 10.31
N ARG A 65 0.07 10.42 10.64
CA ARG A 65 -0.10 10.86 12.01
C ARG A 65 -1.27 10.16 12.69
N SER A 66 -2.45 10.16 12.06
CA SER A 66 -3.65 9.50 12.62
C SER A 66 -3.48 7.99 12.80
N LEU A 67 -2.75 7.31 11.91
CA LEU A 67 -2.42 5.89 12.06
C LEU A 67 -1.54 5.63 13.28
N VAL A 68 -0.44 6.38 13.42
CA VAL A 68 0.50 6.24 14.56
C VAL A 68 -0.18 6.54 15.88
N LEU A 69 -1.11 7.49 15.88
CA LEU A 69 -1.83 7.92 17.07
C LEU A 69 -3.14 7.14 17.32
N CYS A 70 -3.56 6.26 16.41
CA CYS A 70 -4.87 5.59 16.44
C CYS A 70 -5.13 4.85 17.76
N GLU A 71 -4.10 4.21 18.33
CA GLU A 71 -4.21 3.50 19.61
C GLU A 71 -4.55 4.42 20.78
N ARG A 72 -3.97 5.61 20.80
CA ARG A 72 -4.24 6.63 21.83
C ARG A 72 -5.56 7.37 21.56
N ALA A 73 -5.95 7.51 20.29
CA ALA A 73 -7.21 8.15 19.88
C ALA A 73 -8.46 7.30 20.15
N SER A 74 -8.29 5.99 20.39
CA SER A 74 -9.41 5.04 20.39
C SER A 74 -9.63 4.41 21.76
N CYS A 75 -10.90 4.12 22.12
CA CYS A 75 -11.17 3.20 23.23
C CYS A 75 -10.64 1.79 22.91
N LYS A 76 -10.41 1.00 23.96
CA LYS A 76 -10.06 -0.43 23.83
C LYS A 76 -11.05 -1.21 22.96
N CYS A 77 -12.34 -0.85 23.03
CA CYS A 77 -13.42 -1.47 22.26
C CYS A 77 -13.38 -1.21 20.75
N HIS A 78 -12.82 -0.08 20.31
CA HIS A 78 -12.92 0.38 18.92
C HIS A 78 -11.58 0.51 18.23
N ILE A 79 -10.46 0.31 18.94
CA ILE A 79 -9.10 0.47 18.40
C ILE A 79 -8.88 -0.28 17.09
N ASN A 80 -9.30 -1.53 16.99
CA ASN A 80 -9.10 -2.33 15.79
C ASN A 80 -10.02 -1.90 14.64
N ARG A 81 -11.25 -1.50 14.95
CA ARG A 81 -12.19 -0.96 13.96
C ARG A 81 -11.67 0.36 13.39
N ASN A 82 -11.25 1.27 14.25
CA ASN A 82 -10.72 2.57 13.86
C ASN A 82 -9.41 2.43 13.07
N LEU A 83 -8.54 1.51 13.49
CA LEU A 83 -7.33 1.16 12.76
C LEU A 83 -7.67 0.60 11.37
N TYR A 84 -8.70 -0.25 11.26
CA TYR A 84 -9.16 -0.77 9.98
C TYR A 84 -9.62 0.34 9.03
N VAL A 85 -10.44 1.28 9.50
CA VAL A 85 -10.89 2.44 8.71
C VAL A 85 -9.71 3.26 8.19
N LEU A 86 -8.72 3.55 9.04
CA LEU A 86 -7.53 4.29 8.61
C LEU A 86 -6.67 3.47 7.63
N MET A 87 -6.49 2.16 7.88
CA MET A 87 -5.71 1.26 7.04
C MET A 87 -6.30 1.08 5.65
N GLN A 88 -7.63 1.11 5.52
CA GLN A 88 -8.31 1.10 4.23
C GLN A 88 -7.85 2.28 3.37
N LEU A 89 -8.01 3.51 3.86
CA LEU A 89 -7.59 4.72 3.15
C LEU A 89 -6.08 4.77 2.92
N PHE A 90 -5.29 4.36 3.91
CA PHE A 90 -3.84 4.36 3.84
C PHE A 90 -3.29 3.42 2.77
N VAL A 91 -3.92 2.28 2.55
CA VAL A 91 -3.51 1.36 1.47
C VAL A 91 -3.93 1.89 0.10
N GLU A 92 -5.13 2.49 -0.03
CA GLU A 92 -5.57 3.02 -1.33
C GLU A 92 -4.73 4.20 -1.81
N MET A 93 -4.28 5.06 -0.89
CA MET A 93 -3.41 6.19 -1.26
C MET A 93 -2.01 5.75 -1.72
N GLN A 94 -1.59 4.50 -1.46
CA GLN A 94 -0.32 3.93 -1.92
C GLN A 94 -0.36 3.57 -3.41
N SER A 95 -0.96 4.44 -4.22
CA SER A 95 -1.16 4.30 -5.66
C SER A 95 0.03 4.76 -6.49
N SER A 96 1.10 5.24 -5.86
CA SER A 96 2.32 5.65 -6.57
C SER A 96 3.58 5.50 -5.74
N VAL A 97 4.70 5.31 -6.43
CA VAL A 97 6.03 5.26 -5.82
C VAL A 97 6.36 6.55 -5.05
N ALA A 98 5.90 7.71 -5.53
CA ALA A 98 6.16 9.00 -4.87
C ALA A 98 5.53 9.05 -3.47
N VAL A 99 4.27 8.65 -3.34
CA VAL A 99 3.55 8.59 -2.06
C VAL A 99 4.20 7.59 -1.11
N ILE A 100 4.57 6.39 -1.61
CA ILE A 100 5.21 5.38 -0.75
C ILE A 100 6.61 5.83 -0.31
N LYS A 101 7.38 6.51 -1.16
CA LYS A 101 8.68 7.12 -0.77
C LYS A 101 8.49 8.12 0.36
N HIS A 102 7.45 8.95 0.27
CA HIS A 102 7.09 9.91 1.31
C HIS A 102 6.70 9.23 2.62
N ILE A 103 5.84 8.20 2.57
CA ILE A 103 5.50 7.35 3.73
C ILE A 103 6.77 6.78 4.39
N ASN A 104 7.71 6.30 3.58
CA ASN A 104 8.95 5.69 4.06
C ASN A 104 9.91 6.68 4.74
N LEU A 105 9.68 8.00 4.65
CA LEU A 105 10.37 8.98 5.51
C LEU A 105 10.06 8.76 6.99
N TYR A 106 8.89 8.18 7.30
CA TYR A 106 8.40 7.92 8.66
C TYR A 106 8.36 6.42 9.00
N LYS A 107 9.16 5.60 8.30
CA LYS A 107 9.13 4.13 8.39
C LYS A 107 9.23 3.59 9.83
N ASP A 108 10.06 4.18 10.68
CA ASP A 108 10.24 3.71 12.07
C ASP A 108 8.98 3.88 12.93
N LYS A 109 8.09 4.83 12.58
CA LYS A 109 6.80 5.02 13.25
C LYS A 109 5.70 4.18 12.59
N VAL A 110 5.63 4.23 11.25
CA VAL A 110 4.57 3.58 10.46
C VAL A 110 4.64 2.07 10.60
N VAL A 111 5.83 1.48 10.51
CA VAL A 111 5.99 0.02 10.49
C VAL A 111 5.42 -0.63 11.75
N SER A 112 5.57 -0.01 12.93
CA SER A 112 4.97 -0.55 14.17
C SER A 112 3.46 -0.73 14.06
N VAL A 113 2.76 0.23 13.43
CA VAL A 113 1.30 0.17 13.23
C VAL A 113 0.95 -0.89 12.18
N LEU A 114 1.72 -1.00 11.10
CA LEU A 114 1.48 -2.01 10.05
C LEU A 114 1.62 -3.43 10.59
N PHE A 115 2.62 -3.69 11.42
CA PHE A 115 2.77 -4.98 12.09
C PHE A 115 1.64 -5.25 13.09
N LYS A 116 1.13 -4.22 13.77
CA LYS A 116 -0.05 -4.37 14.63
C LYS A 116 -1.28 -4.78 13.83
N ALA A 117 -1.48 -4.18 12.65
CA ALA A 117 -2.54 -4.55 11.71
C ALA A 117 -2.39 -6.01 11.27
N VAL A 118 -1.21 -6.41 10.79
CA VAL A 118 -0.92 -7.80 10.42
C VAL A 118 -1.30 -8.78 11.53
N ARG A 119 -0.95 -8.48 12.78
CA ARG A 119 -1.21 -9.36 13.93
C ARG A 119 -2.67 -9.50 14.32
N GLN A 120 -3.60 -8.70 13.76
CA GLN A 120 -5.03 -8.85 14.01
C GLN A 120 -5.62 -10.01 13.20
N ARG A 121 -5.23 -11.25 13.55
CA ARG A 121 -5.63 -12.47 12.82
C ARG A 121 -7.14 -12.73 12.83
N GLU A 122 -7.83 -12.24 13.86
CA GLU A 122 -9.29 -12.33 14.02
C GLU A 122 -10.05 -11.33 13.14
N ILE A 123 -9.34 -10.38 12.52
CA ILE A 123 -9.89 -9.39 11.59
C ILE A 123 -9.10 -9.51 10.27
N PRO A 124 -9.43 -10.51 9.44
CA PRO A 124 -8.66 -10.86 8.25
C PRO A 124 -8.42 -9.69 7.30
N GLU A 125 -9.39 -8.80 7.14
CA GLU A 125 -9.34 -7.63 6.26
C GLU A 125 -8.30 -6.61 6.74
N LEU A 126 -8.21 -6.37 8.05
CA LEU A 126 -7.21 -5.48 8.64
C LEU A 126 -5.80 -6.06 8.48
N SER A 127 -5.65 -7.35 8.80
CA SER A 127 -4.37 -8.04 8.62
C SER A 127 -3.91 -8.00 7.17
N ARG A 128 -4.83 -8.23 6.23
CA ARG A 128 -4.57 -8.15 4.79
C ARG A 128 -4.11 -6.75 4.37
N LYS A 129 -4.81 -5.69 4.78
CA LYS A 129 -4.38 -4.30 4.51
C LYS A 129 -2.99 -4.03 5.09
N GLY A 130 -2.68 -4.59 6.26
CA GLY A 130 -1.34 -4.59 6.84
C GLY A 130 -0.28 -5.21 5.92
N PHE A 131 -0.54 -6.42 5.41
CA PHE A 131 0.37 -7.11 4.49
C PHE A 131 0.55 -6.39 3.16
N ILE A 132 -0.53 -5.90 2.53
CA ILE A 132 -0.45 -5.10 1.29
C ILE A 132 0.47 -3.90 1.51
N SER A 133 0.27 -3.19 2.62
CA SER A 133 1.06 -2.00 2.93
C SER A 133 2.52 -2.33 3.22
N LEU A 134 2.79 -3.40 3.97
CA LEU A 134 4.14 -3.87 4.20
C LEU A 134 4.83 -4.24 2.89
N TYR A 135 4.14 -4.95 1.99
CA TYR A 135 4.69 -5.29 0.69
C TYR A 135 5.04 -4.04 -0.13
N ARG A 136 4.13 -3.08 -0.25
CA ARG A 136 4.35 -1.84 -1.00
C ARG A 136 5.47 -0.97 -0.43
N CYS A 137 5.52 -0.82 0.89
CA CYS A 137 6.61 -0.11 1.56
C CYS A 137 7.96 -0.81 1.37
N LEU A 138 8.00 -2.15 1.42
CA LEU A 138 9.20 -2.95 1.20
C LEU A 138 9.70 -2.82 -0.24
N LEU A 139 8.78 -2.95 -1.20
CA LEU A 139 9.01 -2.73 -2.62
C LEU A 139 9.73 -1.39 -2.78
N VAL A 140 9.13 -0.27 -2.39
CA VAL A 140 9.76 1.05 -2.62
C VAL A 140 10.97 1.37 -1.70
N GLY A 141 11.04 0.82 -0.50
CA GLY A 141 12.00 1.24 0.54
C GLY A 141 13.34 0.51 0.56
N LYS A 142 13.56 -0.44 -0.37
CA LYS A 142 14.84 -1.13 -0.60
C LYS A 142 15.35 -1.87 0.66
N PHE A 143 16.66 -2.08 0.75
CA PHE A 143 17.34 -2.78 1.85
C PHE A 143 16.98 -2.26 3.25
N SER A 144 16.77 -0.94 3.42
CA SER A 144 16.47 -0.38 4.75
C SER A 144 15.15 -0.89 5.35
N MET A 145 14.19 -1.27 4.52
CA MET A 145 12.93 -1.86 4.96
C MET A 145 13.09 -3.34 5.35
N VAL A 146 13.97 -4.08 4.67
CA VAL A 146 14.28 -5.48 4.99
C VAL A 146 14.77 -5.58 6.43
N GLU A 147 15.77 -4.78 6.82
CA GLU A 147 16.31 -4.76 8.19
C GLU A 147 15.26 -4.37 9.22
N LEU A 148 14.41 -3.39 8.90
CA LEU A 148 13.32 -2.99 9.77
C LEU A 148 12.30 -4.13 9.97
N TYR A 149 11.93 -4.87 8.92
CA TYR A 149 11.00 -6.00 9.04
C TYR A 149 11.58 -7.17 9.82
N LEU A 150 12.88 -7.42 9.67
CA LEU A 150 13.60 -8.42 10.46
C LEU A 150 13.59 -8.05 11.95
N ARG A 151 13.79 -6.78 12.32
CA ARG A 151 13.67 -6.30 13.71
C ARG A 151 12.26 -6.45 14.27
N HIS A 152 11.24 -6.34 13.42
CA HIS A 152 9.84 -6.53 13.80
C HIS A 152 9.36 -7.99 13.74
N ASN A 153 10.26 -8.96 13.53
CA ASN A 153 9.96 -10.42 13.53
C ASN A 153 8.97 -10.87 12.43
N ILE A 154 9.07 -10.31 11.23
CA ILE A 154 8.19 -10.66 10.10
C ILE A 154 8.03 -12.16 9.83
N PHE A 155 9.08 -12.97 10.00
CA PHE A 155 8.98 -14.41 9.79
C PHE A 155 8.01 -15.09 10.76
N ARG A 156 7.95 -14.62 12.01
CA ARG A 156 6.98 -15.14 12.98
C ARG A 156 5.56 -14.79 12.56
N ASP A 157 5.33 -13.54 12.15
CA ASP A 157 4.02 -13.09 11.70
C ASP A 157 3.57 -13.90 10.46
N ILE A 158 4.44 -14.07 9.45
CA ILE A 158 4.15 -14.91 8.27
C ILE A 158 3.86 -16.36 8.66
N GLN A 159 4.69 -16.96 9.54
CA GLN A 159 4.48 -18.32 10.03
C GLN A 159 3.09 -18.49 10.63
N GLU A 160 2.69 -17.59 11.52
CA GLU A 160 1.39 -17.64 12.19
C GLU A 160 0.24 -17.47 11.20
N HIS A 161 0.41 -16.63 10.18
CA HIS A 161 -0.60 -16.45 9.13
C HIS A 161 -0.79 -17.67 8.24
N ILE A 162 0.31 -18.34 7.85
CA ILE A 162 0.25 -19.59 7.09
C ILE A 162 -0.39 -20.68 7.96
N LYS A 163 0.06 -20.86 9.20
CA LYS A 163 -0.48 -21.88 10.13
C LYS A 163 -1.99 -21.77 10.32
N CYS A 164 -2.50 -20.57 10.57
CA CYS A 164 -3.94 -20.34 10.74
C CYS A 164 -4.78 -20.70 9.50
N ARG A 165 -4.14 -20.87 8.32
CA ARG A 165 -4.81 -21.05 7.02
C ARG A 165 -4.47 -22.36 6.32
N LEU A 166 -3.60 -23.20 6.89
CA LEU A 166 -3.21 -24.51 6.32
C LEU A 166 -4.40 -25.42 5.97
N GLN A 167 -5.56 -25.20 6.61
CA GLN A 167 -6.78 -25.97 6.40
C GLN A 167 -7.96 -25.15 5.85
N PHE A 168 -7.78 -23.84 5.63
CA PHE A 168 -8.84 -22.92 5.23
C PHE A 168 -8.51 -22.20 3.92
N TYR A 169 -9.01 -22.77 2.83
CA TYR A 169 -8.86 -22.25 1.48
C TYR A 169 -10.04 -21.34 1.12
N SER A 170 -9.95 -20.06 1.52
CA SER A 170 -10.90 -18.99 1.15
C SER A 170 -10.15 -17.82 0.50
N ILE A 171 -10.82 -17.02 -0.34
CA ILE A 171 -10.17 -15.91 -1.07
C ILE A 171 -9.34 -15.00 -0.12
N PRO A 172 -9.87 -14.54 1.03
CA PRO A 172 -9.09 -13.73 1.97
C PRO A 172 -7.88 -14.47 2.54
N SER A 173 -7.99 -15.78 2.74
CA SER A 173 -6.86 -16.60 3.16
C SER A 173 -5.79 -16.65 2.09
N MET A 174 -6.15 -16.91 0.83
CA MET A 174 -5.20 -16.97 -0.27
C MET A 174 -4.50 -15.65 -0.50
N GLU A 175 -5.24 -14.54 -0.51
CA GLU A 175 -4.64 -13.22 -0.70
C GLU A 175 -3.61 -12.92 0.40
N ALA A 176 -3.89 -13.25 1.66
CA ALA A 176 -2.93 -13.09 2.75
C ALA A 176 -1.67 -13.97 2.56
N ILE A 177 -1.83 -15.23 2.13
CA ILE A 177 -0.68 -16.13 1.87
C ILE A 177 0.12 -15.68 0.64
N GLN A 178 -0.55 -15.20 -0.42
CA GLN A 178 0.09 -14.57 -1.57
C GLN A 178 0.98 -13.42 -1.12
N TYR A 179 0.49 -12.51 -0.26
CA TYR A 179 1.33 -11.42 0.23
C TYR A 179 2.48 -11.88 1.13
N CYS A 180 2.32 -12.99 1.86
CA CYS A 180 3.43 -13.61 2.58
C CYS A 180 4.54 -14.06 1.60
N ALA A 181 4.18 -14.72 0.50
CA ALA A 181 5.13 -15.12 -0.53
C ALA A 181 5.78 -13.90 -1.22
N LYS A 182 4.98 -12.89 -1.59
CA LYS A 182 5.46 -11.60 -2.13
C LYS A 182 6.51 -10.95 -1.24
N ILE A 183 6.24 -10.85 0.06
CA ILE A 183 7.18 -10.25 1.03
C ILE A 183 8.47 -11.08 1.13
N LEU A 184 8.38 -12.40 1.26
CA LEU A 184 9.58 -13.25 1.34
C LEU A 184 10.42 -13.16 0.07
N HIS A 185 9.79 -13.19 -1.11
CA HIS A 185 10.44 -13.00 -2.40
C HIS A 185 11.19 -11.66 -2.42
N VAL A 186 10.49 -10.54 -2.19
CA VAL A 186 11.12 -9.22 -2.25
C VAL A 186 12.21 -9.05 -1.18
N MET A 187 12.06 -9.65 0.01
CA MET A 187 13.12 -9.66 1.02
C MET A 187 14.34 -10.47 0.58
N ALA A 188 14.16 -11.60 -0.11
CA ALA A 188 15.27 -12.39 -0.65
C ALA A 188 16.00 -11.65 -1.77
N LEU A 189 15.26 -10.96 -2.63
CA LEU A 189 15.77 -10.15 -3.73
C LEU A 189 16.53 -8.91 -3.22
N LEU A 190 15.92 -8.11 -2.34
CA LEU A 190 16.50 -6.84 -1.87
C LEU A 190 17.49 -7.03 -0.73
N GLY A 191 17.42 -8.15 -0.03
CA GLY A 191 18.32 -8.51 1.05
C GLY A 191 19.71 -8.93 0.59
N GLY A 192 20.61 -9.08 1.56
CA GLY A 192 21.91 -9.72 1.36
C GLY A 192 21.88 -11.23 1.63
N THR A 193 23.04 -11.86 1.53
CA THR A 193 23.23 -13.29 1.82
C THR A 193 22.75 -13.70 3.21
N ASN A 194 22.91 -12.82 4.21
CA ASN A 194 22.39 -13.06 5.57
C ASN A 194 20.86 -13.13 5.59
N THR A 195 20.16 -12.22 4.93
CA THR A 195 18.70 -12.24 4.82
C THR A 195 18.23 -13.53 4.18
N GLN A 196 18.84 -13.92 3.06
CA GLN A 196 18.51 -15.15 2.35
C GLN A 196 18.74 -16.39 3.20
N ARG A 197 19.87 -16.48 3.93
CA ARG A 197 20.13 -17.57 4.89
C ARG A 197 19.05 -17.65 5.95
N ARG A 198 18.64 -16.51 6.53
CA ARG A 198 17.57 -16.47 7.53
C ARG A 198 16.24 -16.94 6.95
N ILE A 199 15.89 -16.53 5.73
CA ILE A 199 14.68 -17.01 5.03
C ILE A 199 14.75 -18.53 4.82
N LYS A 200 15.86 -19.06 4.27
CA LYS A 200 16.09 -20.50 4.06
C LYS A 200 15.87 -21.33 5.32
N SER A 201 16.39 -20.85 6.45
CA SER A 201 16.25 -21.54 7.73
C SER A 201 14.89 -21.33 8.43
N SER A 202 14.05 -20.40 7.94
CA SER A 202 12.85 -19.98 8.63
C SER A 202 11.74 -21.04 8.57
N GLN A 203 10.96 -21.14 9.65
CA GLN A 203 9.73 -21.94 9.63
C GLN A 203 8.68 -21.37 8.65
N ALA A 204 8.71 -20.05 8.40
CA ALA A 204 7.86 -19.39 7.42
C ALA A 204 8.02 -20.00 6.02
N LEU A 205 9.27 -20.15 5.54
CA LEU A 205 9.52 -20.77 4.23
C LEU A 205 9.06 -22.24 4.21
N LYS A 206 9.39 -23.02 5.25
CA LYS A 206 8.99 -24.44 5.33
C LYS A 206 7.48 -24.61 5.21
N LEU A 207 6.71 -23.81 5.95
CA LEU A 207 5.25 -23.84 5.88
C LEU A 207 4.72 -23.34 4.55
N LEU A 208 5.36 -22.35 3.92
CA LEU A 208 4.96 -21.90 2.59
C LEU A 208 5.18 -22.99 1.53
N MET A 209 6.30 -23.71 1.61
CA MET A 209 6.57 -24.88 0.75
C MET A 209 5.54 -25.99 0.98
N GLU A 210 5.21 -26.29 2.23
CA GLU A 210 4.16 -27.25 2.58
C GLU A 210 2.80 -26.81 2.04
N TYR A 211 2.44 -25.54 2.21
CA TYR A 211 1.21 -24.95 1.69
C TYR A 211 1.15 -25.08 0.17
N ALA A 212 2.21 -24.71 -0.55
CA ALA A 212 2.29 -24.80 -2.00
C ALA A 212 2.19 -26.26 -2.50
N LYS A 213 2.85 -27.20 -1.83
CA LYS A 213 2.81 -28.64 -2.15
C LYS A 213 1.44 -29.26 -1.92
N ASN A 214 0.80 -28.91 -0.80
CA ASN A 214 -0.49 -29.47 -0.40
C ASN A 214 -1.67 -28.69 -0.98
N PHE A 215 -1.41 -27.65 -1.78
CA PHE A 215 -2.44 -26.88 -2.44
C PHE A 215 -3.17 -27.76 -3.45
N ASN A 216 -4.31 -28.31 -3.02
CA ASN A 216 -5.24 -29.05 -3.86
C ASN A 216 -6.58 -28.29 -3.85
N PRO A 217 -7.00 -27.68 -4.97
CA PRO A 217 -8.30 -27.03 -5.05
C PRO A 217 -9.38 -28.12 -4.95
N LYS A 218 -9.86 -28.38 -3.73
CA LYS A 218 -10.90 -29.38 -3.46
C LYS A 218 -12.26 -29.04 -4.09
N ASN A 219 -12.38 -27.92 -4.79
CA ASN A 219 -13.66 -27.39 -5.26
C ASN A 219 -13.53 -26.80 -6.68
N ALA A 220 -14.10 -27.49 -7.67
CA ALA A 220 -14.19 -27.05 -9.06
C ALA A 220 -14.92 -25.68 -9.22
N GLN A 221 -15.74 -25.28 -8.24
CA GLN A 221 -16.40 -23.97 -8.22
C GLN A 221 -15.40 -22.84 -7.89
N MET A 222 -14.37 -23.11 -7.09
CA MET A 222 -13.33 -22.11 -6.76
C MET A 222 -12.40 -21.86 -7.95
N GLU A 223 -12.11 -22.89 -8.75
CA GLU A 223 -11.34 -22.74 -9.98
C GLU A 223 -12.05 -21.90 -11.06
N LYS A 224 -13.37 -21.75 -10.95
CA LYS A 224 -14.16 -20.85 -11.81
C LYS A 224 -14.19 -19.40 -11.30
N ASN A 225 -13.68 -19.13 -10.09
CA ASN A 225 -13.63 -17.79 -9.55
C ASN A 225 -12.35 -17.08 -10.00
N TYR A 226 -12.50 -16.05 -10.83
CA TYR A 226 -11.37 -15.29 -11.39
C TYR A 226 -10.40 -14.77 -10.32
N LEU A 227 -10.94 -14.21 -9.22
CA LEU A 227 -10.12 -13.63 -8.16
C LEU A 227 -9.32 -14.71 -7.42
N TRP A 228 -9.90 -15.89 -7.23
CA TRP A 228 -9.20 -17.04 -6.68
C TRP A 228 -8.02 -17.47 -7.56
N CYS A 229 -8.24 -17.59 -8.87
CA CYS A 229 -7.20 -17.95 -9.82
C CYS A 229 -6.07 -16.91 -9.85
N TYR A 230 -6.40 -15.63 -9.86
CA TYR A 230 -5.42 -14.54 -9.79
C TYR A 230 -4.51 -14.65 -8.56
N HIS A 231 -5.09 -14.77 -7.35
CA HIS A 231 -4.29 -14.88 -6.12
C HIS A 231 -3.44 -16.15 -6.07
N LYS A 232 -3.94 -17.25 -6.65
CA LYS A 232 -3.19 -18.50 -6.79
C LYS A 232 -1.99 -18.32 -7.72
N GLU A 233 -2.19 -17.80 -8.92
CA GLU A 233 -1.13 -17.58 -9.91
C GLU A 233 -0.03 -16.69 -9.34
N GLU A 234 -0.41 -15.59 -8.71
CA GLU A 234 0.51 -14.69 -8.05
C GLU A 234 1.28 -15.35 -6.89
N LEU A 235 0.60 -16.18 -6.08
CA LEU A 235 1.26 -16.94 -5.01
C LEU A 235 2.37 -17.83 -5.59
N PHE A 236 2.06 -18.61 -6.63
CA PHE A 236 3.03 -19.53 -7.23
C PHE A 236 4.13 -18.79 -7.98
N LEU A 237 3.82 -17.68 -8.66
CA LEU A 237 4.81 -16.83 -9.31
C LEU A 237 5.86 -16.35 -8.30
N HIS A 238 5.43 -15.71 -7.21
CA HIS A 238 6.36 -15.20 -6.21
C HIS A 238 7.04 -16.31 -5.41
N PHE A 239 6.36 -17.44 -5.17
CA PHE A 239 6.97 -18.61 -4.55
C PHE A 239 8.10 -19.19 -5.41
N ASN A 240 7.87 -19.40 -6.70
CA ASN A 240 8.88 -19.96 -7.60
C ASN A 240 10.10 -19.04 -7.71
N SER A 241 9.89 -17.74 -7.94
CA SER A 241 11.00 -16.78 -7.96
C SER A 241 11.76 -16.71 -6.62
N LEU A 242 11.06 -16.88 -5.49
CA LEU A 242 11.72 -17.01 -4.19
C LEU A 242 12.61 -18.25 -4.12
N ILE A 243 12.13 -19.41 -4.60
CA ILE A 243 12.91 -20.65 -4.63
C ILE A 243 14.12 -20.49 -5.55
N GLU A 244 13.97 -19.93 -6.75
CA GLU A 244 15.06 -19.64 -7.68
C GLU A 244 16.14 -18.77 -7.01
N ILE A 245 15.76 -17.63 -6.42
CA ILE A 245 16.72 -16.74 -5.74
C ILE A 245 17.44 -17.47 -4.60
N LEU A 246 16.73 -18.29 -3.83
CA LEU A 246 17.33 -18.96 -2.68
C LEU A 246 18.22 -20.14 -3.11
N PHE A 247 17.79 -20.98 -4.05
CA PHE A 247 18.42 -22.28 -4.29
C PHE A 247 19.19 -22.36 -5.61
N GLU A 248 19.02 -21.39 -6.50
CA GLU A 248 19.71 -21.31 -7.80
C GLU A 248 20.68 -20.11 -7.83
N GLU A 249 21.80 -20.25 -8.53
CA GLU A 249 22.91 -19.26 -8.54
C GLU A 249 22.65 -18.04 -9.44
N SER A 250 21.40 -17.57 -9.58
CA SER A 250 20.99 -16.58 -10.61
C SER A 250 20.88 -15.11 -10.11
N GLN A 251 21.49 -14.76 -8.98
CA GLN A 251 21.13 -13.53 -8.24
C GLN A 251 21.58 -12.20 -8.85
N GLU A 252 22.69 -12.16 -9.61
CA GLU A 252 23.28 -10.88 -10.03
C GLU A 252 22.43 -10.14 -11.07
N ASN A 253 21.73 -10.85 -11.95
CA ASN A 253 20.93 -10.22 -13.03
C ASN A 253 19.54 -9.70 -12.58
N LEU A 254 19.03 -10.16 -11.44
CA LEU A 254 17.65 -9.85 -10.99
C LEU A 254 17.54 -8.52 -10.25
N LYS A 255 18.63 -8.02 -9.64
CA LYS A 255 18.62 -6.73 -8.92
C LYS A 255 18.61 -5.54 -9.87
N ASP A 256 19.33 -5.63 -10.99
CA ASP A 256 19.50 -4.52 -11.93
C ASP A 256 18.25 -4.26 -12.78
N SER A 257 17.43 -5.28 -13.00
CA SER A 257 16.15 -5.20 -13.71
C SER A 257 14.96 -4.81 -12.82
N TRP A 258 15.20 -4.58 -11.52
CA TRP A 258 14.13 -4.35 -10.56
C TRP A 258 13.78 -2.86 -10.43
N HIS A 259 12.57 -2.50 -10.86
CA HIS A 259 12.07 -1.13 -10.85
C HIS A 259 10.78 -0.99 -10.03
N PRO A 260 10.79 -0.22 -8.91
CA PRO A 260 9.62 -0.12 -8.05
C PRO A 260 8.36 0.38 -8.75
N LYS A 261 8.50 1.23 -9.77
CA LYS A 261 7.35 1.78 -10.50
C LYS A 261 6.61 0.66 -11.24
N ASP A 262 7.37 -0.18 -11.93
CA ASP A 262 6.82 -1.25 -12.77
C ASP A 262 6.22 -2.33 -11.87
N LYS A 263 6.91 -2.69 -10.78
CA LYS A 263 6.41 -3.66 -9.79
C LYS A 263 5.18 -3.19 -9.02
N LEU A 264 5.08 -1.89 -8.75
CA LEU A 264 3.87 -1.34 -8.17
C LEU A 264 2.72 -1.29 -9.19
N GLY A 265 3.02 -1.02 -10.46
CA GLY A 265 2.04 -1.10 -11.55
C GLY A 265 1.45 -2.50 -11.68
N GLU A 266 2.30 -3.53 -11.73
CA GLU A 266 1.90 -4.95 -11.72
C GLU A 266 0.97 -5.27 -10.52
N ASP A 267 1.28 -4.76 -9.31
CA ASP A 267 0.48 -4.99 -8.09
C ASP A 267 -0.88 -4.25 -8.08
N LEU A 268 -0.94 -3.07 -8.70
CA LEU A 268 -2.15 -2.23 -8.71
C LEU A 268 -3.15 -2.61 -9.81
N SER A 269 -2.78 -3.57 -10.68
CA SER A 269 -3.28 -3.78 -12.04
C SER A 269 -3.08 -2.54 -12.94
N ASP A 270 -3.05 -2.72 -14.27
CA ASP A 270 -2.87 -1.64 -15.27
C ASP A 270 -3.94 -0.53 -15.22
N GLU A 271 -4.84 -0.55 -14.23
CA GLU A 271 -5.93 0.40 -13.99
C GLU A 271 -5.45 1.76 -13.45
N ALA A 272 -4.24 1.84 -12.88
CA ALA A 272 -3.77 3.04 -12.20
C ALA A 272 -3.60 4.24 -13.16
N SER A 273 -4.56 5.17 -13.13
CA SER A 273 -4.52 6.39 -13.94
C SER A 273 -3.88 7.56 -13.23
N TYR A 274 -3.04 8.30 -13.96
CA TYR A 274 -2.29 9.44 -13.43
C TYR A 274 -2.64 10.75 -14.15
N PHE A 275 -2.90 11.79 -13.36
CA PHE A 275 -3.34 13.09 -13.85
C PHE A 275 -2.34 14.19 -13.50
N CYS A 276 -2.33 15.27 -14.28
CA CYS A 276 -1.68 16.52 -13.87
C CYS A 276 -2.25 16.99 -12.52
N SER A 277 -1.38 17.34 -11.58
CA SER A 277 -1.77 17.84 -10.26
C SER A 277 -2.33 19.26 -10.28
N CYS A 278 -2.13 20.01 -11.38
CA CYS A 278 -2.70 21.35 -11.51
C CYS A 278 -4.24 21.28 -11.61
N PRO A 279 -4.99 21.91 -10.68
CA PRO A 279 -6.46 21.85 -10.62
C PRO A 279 -7.16 22.30 -11.91
N SER A 280 -6.61 23.31 -12.59
CA SER A 280 -7.16 23.84 -13.86
C SER A 280 -6.86 22.95 -15.07
N CYS A 281 -5.96 21.97 -14.95
CA CYS A 281 -5.55 21.11 -16.06
C CYS A 281 -6.15 19.71 -15.95
N ARG A 282 -5.76 18.94 -14.92
CA ARG A 282 -6.17 17.53 -14.73
C ARG A 282 -6.08 16.64 -15.97
N LYS A 283 -5.23 16.96 -16.94
CA LYS A 283 -4.99 16.12 -18.13
C LYS A 283 -4.40 14.78 -17.67
N GLN A 284 -5.03 13.69 -18.10
CA GLN A 284 -4.46 12.35 -17.96
C GLN A 284 -3.26 12.24 -18.88
N CYS A 285 -2.15 11.73 -18.35
CA CYS A 285 -0.98 11.53 -19.18
C CYS A 285 -1.07 10.16 -19.85
N CYS A 286 -0.92 10.13 -21.17
CA CYS A 286 -0.65 8.89 -21.90
C CYS A 286 0.85 8.56 -21.82
N ASP A 287 1.19 7.28 -21.98
CA ASP A 287 2.51 6.68 -21.66
C ASP A 287 3.73 7.30 -22.35
N LYS A 288 3.54 8.25 -23.28
CA LYS A 288 4.62 8.90 -24.05
C LYS A 288 5.18 10.17 -23.42
N ASP A 289 4.48 10.81 -22.48
CA ASP A 289 4.93 12.06 -21.86
C ASP A 289 5.45 11.82 -20.43
N LYS A 290 6.70 12.24 -20.15
CA LYS A 290 7.24 12.20 -18.79
C LYS A 290 6.66 13.36 -17.98
N PHE A 291 5.97 13.05 -16.88
CA PHE A 291 5.59 14.07 -15.90
C PHE A 291 6.80 14.79 -15.31
N LEU A 292 6.69 16.11 -15.15
CA LEU A 292 7.58 16.90 -14.29
C LEU A 292 7.10 16.74 -12.84
N TYR A 293 8.01 16.54 -11.90
CA TYR A 293 7.68 16.49 -10.48
C TYR A 293 8.03 17.81 -9.79
N CYS A 294 7.27 18.15 -8.75
CA CYS A 294 7.64 19.26 -7.87
C CYS A 294 9.03 18.99 -7.27
N GLY A 295 9.97 19.91 -7.45
CA GLY A 295 11.36 19.74 -6.97
C GLY A 295 11.47 19.66 -5.44
N ALA A 296 10.51 20.26 -4.72
CA ALA A 296 10.46 20.26 -3.26
C ALA A 296 9.82 18.98 -2.71
N CYS A 297 8.50 18.80 -2.82
CA CYS A 297 7.82 17.65 -2.22
C CYS A 297 7.98 16.34 -3.00
N LYS A 298 8.28 16.40 -4.31
CA LYS A 298 8.34 15.24 -5.23
C LYS A 298 7.05 14.40 -5.30
N LEU A 299 5.94 14.91 -4.76
CA LEU A 299 4.63 14.28 -4.77
C LEU A 299 3.80 14.74 -5.98
N SER A 300 3.59 16.06 -6.12
CA SER A 300 2.81 16.61 -7.22
C SER A 300 3.55 16.52 -8.55
N ARG A 301 2.78 16.23 -9.61
CA ARG A 301 3.25 15.98 -10.97
C ARG A 301 2.54 16.85 -12.00
N TYR A 302 3.24 17.23 -13.06
CA TYR A 302 2.77 18.23 -14.02
C TYR A 302 3.09 17.83 -15.45
N CYS A 303 2.13 18.03 -16.35
CA CYS A 303 2.35 17.81 -17.78
C CYS A 303 3.21 18.90 -18.44
N SER A 304 3.45 20.02 -17.75
CA SER A 304 4.27 21.14 -18.23
C SER A 304 4.73 22.04 -17.09
N GLU A 305 5.80 22.81 -17.32
CA GLU A 305 6.26 23.84 -16.38
C GLU A 305 5.20 24.91 -16.13
N LYS A 306 4.36 25.22 -17.14
CA LYS A 306 3.25 26.17 -17.01
C LYS A 306 2.28 25.72 -15.92
N CYS A 307 1.85 24.45 -15.97
CA CYS A 307 0.99 23.86 -14.95
C CYS A 307 1.64 23.84 -13.57
N GLN A 308 2.96 23.61 -13.49
CA GLN A 308 3.69 23.67 -12.23
C GLN A 308 3.70 25.09 -11.64
N LYS A 309 4.07 26.10 -12.44
CA LYS A 309 4.13 27.51 -12.01
C LYS A 309 2.75 28.04 -11.60
N GLU A 310 1.70 27.63 -12.31
CA GLU A 310 0.32 27.98 -11.99
C GLU A 310 -0.14 27.34 -10.67
N HIS A 311 0.01 26.01 -10.53
CA HIS A 311 -0.37 25.31 -9.30
C HIS A 311 0.42 25.82 -8.08
N TRP A 312 1.70 26.15 -8.27
CA TRP A 312 2.55 26.76 -7.24
C TRP A 312 1.96 28.05 -6.68
N LYS A 313 1.54 28.97 -7.57
CA LYS A 313 0.93 30.25 -7.20
C LYS A 313 -0.47 30.08 -6.60
N ASN A 314 -1.23 29.10 -7.08
CA ASN A 314 -2.63 28.88 -6.72
C ASN A 314 -2.83 27.98 -5.48
N GLY A 315 -1.81 27.84 -4.63
CA GLY A 315 -1.94 27.17 -3.33
C GLY A 315 -1.00 26.01 -3.09
N HIS A 316 -0.33 25.44 -4.10
CA HIS A 316 0.62 24.36 -3.84
C HIS A 316 1.80 24.85 -2.98
N LYS A 317 2.24 26.10 -3.11
CA LYS A 317 3.34 26.62 -2.28
C LYS A 317 3.08 26.47 -0.77
N SER A 318 1.86 26.73 -0.31
CA SER A 318 1.53 26.66 1.13
C SER A 318 1.44 25.22 1.63
N THR A 319 1.00 24.28 0.78
CA THR A 319 0.89 22.85 1.14
C THR A 319 2.18 22.06 0.85
N CYS A 320 3.03 22.55 -0.04
CA CYS A 320 4.30 21.90 -0.39
C CYS A 320 5.38 22.16 0.66
N LEU A 321 5.38 23.37 1.21
CA LEU A 321 6.35 23.84 2.21
C LEU A 321 5.83 23.70 3.65
N SER A 322 4.64 23.12 3.85
CA SER A 322 4.21 22.77 5.19
C SER A 322 5.22 21.81 5.81
N ASP A 323 5.60 22.06 7.06
CA ASP A 323 6.58 21.23 7.76
C ASP A 323 6.14 19.75 7.69
N HIS A 324 7.06 18.91 7.20
CA HIS A 324 6.96 17.46 7.40
C HIS A 324 6.76 17.15 8.89
N LEU A 325 6.06 16.06 9.20
CA LEU A 325 5.79 15.69 10.59
C LEU A 325 7.09 15.63 11.39
N GLN A 326 7.12 16.37 12.47
CA GLN A 326 8.22 16.40 13.42
C GLN A 326 7.92 15.43 14.57
N GLU A 327 8.95 15.07 15.35
CA GLU A 327 8.80 14.14 16.48
C GLU A 327 7.74 14.61 17.50
N LYS A 328 7.55 15.93 17.65
CA LYS A 328 6.53 16.52 18.52
C LYS A 328 5.10 16.16 18.08
N ASP A 329 4.87 16.00 16.79
CA ASP A 329 3.54 15.77 16.21
C ASP A 329 3.01 14.37 16.53
N PHE A 330 3.90 13.44 16.91
CA PHE A 330 3.58 12.09 17.38
C PHE A 330 3.48 11.99 18.91
N LYS A 331 3.72 13.08 19.64
CA LYS A 331 3.67 13.14 21.11
C LYS A 331 2.40 13.81 21.64
N SER A 332 1.87 14.80 20.92
CA SER A 332 0.69 15.56 21.35
C SER A 332 -0.62 14.87 20.96
N PHE A 333 -1.49 14.69 21.96
CA PHE A 333 -2.94 14.74 21.78
C PHE A 333 -3.45 16.06 22.33
#